data_AF-A0A1D1YGT3-F1
#
_entry.id   AF-A0A1D1YGT3-F1
#
_cell.length_a   1.000
_cell.length_b   1.000
_cell.length_c   1.000
_cell.angle_alpha   90.00
_cell.angle_beta   90.00
_cell.angle_gamma   90.00
#
_symmetry.space_group_name_H-M   'P 1'
#
loop_
_entity.id
_entity.type
_entity.pdbx_description
1 polymer ?
#
loop_
_entity_poly.entity_id
_entity_poly.type
_entity_poly.pdbx_seq_one_letter_code
_entity_poly.pdbx_strand_id
1 'polypeptide(L)'
;MARRSHATAVGWIACDGLDELGAGQKEGWLTDAPLLAALHSHHLALAHPSLVFLLGWEEYRGPAEAGGQVRIRPSLPPPEGEITAVEWIAVDDLLALALGTSGGYLLLYSTEADLIHKQIVHTGRVLRLRFREIEDSPFSNTLSYELCVVMPGAIARFDGSDIKSLLQRWFDGTRSRPGEGKRREEGEVDSYGRIPYQVWNVSKLGMCADAAITGIMPPPLLELPSRERYYCAVTIGDDAVISAYRLSEDRSRSLVGTILSKVVPATFSTIASFSKMIWRSEQVQSKKPEVKPQPFAKV
;
A
#
# COMPACT_ATOMS: atom_id res chain seq x y z
N MET A 1 -1.82 28.92 -13.86
CA MET A 1 -2.09 27.96 -14.95
C MET A 1 -2.81 26.77 -14.34
N ALA A 2 -4.05 26.50 -14.75
CA ALA A 2 -4.82 25.39 -14.21
C ALA A 2 -4.19 24.05 -14.63
N ARG A 3 -3.91 23.17 -13.67
CA ARG A 3 -3.55 21.76 -13.93
C ARG A 3 -4.65 21.17 -14.80
N ARG A 4 -4.34 20.79 -16.05
CA ARG A 4 -5.26 20.03 -16.89
C ARG A 4 -5.40 18.64 -16.26
N SER A 5 -6.49 18.39 -15.54
CA SER A 5 -6.86 17.05 -15.09
C SER A 5 -7.42 16.28 -16.28
N HIS A 6 -6.73 15.23 -16.72
CA HIS A 6 -7.22 14.31 -17.76
C HIS A 6 -8.25 13.29 -17.21
N ALA A 7 -8.80 13.54 -16.02
CA ALA A 7 -9.78 12.67 -15.40
C ALA A 7 -11.17 12.91 -16.02
N THR A 8 -11.85 11.82 -16.38
CA THR A 8 -13.26 11.86 -16.79
C THR A 8 -14.11 11.74 -15.52
N ALA A 9 -15.11 12.61 -15.35
CA ALA A 9 -16.05 12.48 -14.23
C ALA A 9 -16.87 11.20 -14.40
N VAL A 10 -16.76 10.28 -13.45
CA VAL A 10 -17.42 8.96 -13.51
C VAL A 10 -18.74 8.96 -12.72
N GLY A 11 -18.93 9.89 -11.78
CA GLY A 11 -20.14 9.99 -10.98
C GLY A 11 -20.04 11.07 -9.91
N TRP A 12 -21.07 11.12 -9.05
CA TRP A 12 -21.21 12.07 -7.97
C TRP A 12 -21.46 11.33 -6.65
N ILE A 13 -20.94 11.88 -5.56
CA ILE A 13 -21.18 11.36 -4.21
C ILE A 13 -22.00 12.41 -3.49
N ALA A 14 -23.22 12.03 -3.08
CA ALA A 14 -24.13 12.88 -2.32
C ALA A 14 -24.60 12.09 -1.10
N CYS A 15 -24.06 12.43 0.07
CA CYS A 15 -24.49 11.87 1.35
C CYS A 15 -24.26 12.89 2.47
N ASP A 16 -24.96 12.70 3.59
CA ASP A 16 -24.78 13.52 4.78
C ASP A 16 -23.40 13.29 5.41
N GLY A 17 -22.83 14.28 6.11
CA GLY A 17 -21.55 14.14 6.82
C GLY A 17 -20.29 14.33 5.99
N LEU A 18 -20.39 14.62 4.69
CA LEU A 18 -19.21 14.92 3.85
C LEU A 18 -18.45 16.17 4.31
N ASP A 19 -19.08 17.04 5.10
CA ASP A 19 -18.45 18.18 5.77
C ASP A 19 -17.36 17.75 6.76
N GLU A 20 -17.49 16.58 7.39
CA GLU A 20 -16.46 16.00 8.25
C GLU A 20 -15.20 15.58 7.45
N LEU A 21 -15.33 15.36 6.13
CA LEU A 21 -14.21 15.15 5.20
C LEU A 21 -13.67 16.46 4.60
N GLY A 22 -14.24 17.60 4.99
CA GLY A 22 -13.88 18.92 4.48
C GLY A 22 -14.68 19.37 3.26
N ALA A 23 -15.78 18.70 2.89
CA ALA A 23 -16.66 19.20 1.84
C ALA A 23 -17.43 20.44 2.34
N GLY A 24 -17.29 21.57 1.64
CA GLY A 24 -18.07 22.76 1.96
C GLY A 24 -19.52 22.73 1.46
N GLN A 25 -20.26 23.81 1.68
CA GLN A 25 -21.71 23.92 1.40
C GLN A 25 -22.09 24.02 -0.09
N LYS A 26 -21.11 24.01 -1.00
CA LYS A 26 -21.32 24.12 -2.46
C LYS A 26 -20.71 22.91 -3.13
N GLU A 27 -21.35 22.50 -4.21
CA GLU A 27 -20.84 21.47 -5.11
C GLU A 27 -19.41 21.82 -5.58
N GLY A 28 -18.53 20.82 -5.58
CA GLY A 28 -17.11 21.00 -5.95
C GLY A 28 -16.20 21.61 -4.88
N TRP A 29 -16.69 21.79 -3.64
CA TRP A 29 -15.94 22.42 -2.53
C TRP A 29 -15.04 21.45 -1.74
N LEU A 30 -14.51 20.39 -2.36
CA LEU A 30 -13.35 19.68 -1.80
C LEU A 30 -12.09 20.37 -2.35
N THR A 31 -11.78 21.57 -1.84
CA THR A 31 -10.57 22.30 -2.19
C THR A 31 -9.41 21.79 -1.34
N ASP A 32 -8.61 20.90 -1.92
CA ASP A 32 -7.25 20.53 -1.46
C ASP A 32 -7.15 19.79 -0.12
N ALA A 33 -8.19 19.08 0.31
CA ALA A 33 -8.04 18.08 1.36
C ALA A 33 -7.26 16.87 0.78
N PRO A 34 -6.24 16.32 1.47
CA PRO A 34 -5.55 15.10 1.06
C PRO A 34 -6.47 13.88 1.29
N LEU A 35 -7.59 13.87 0.59
CA LEU A 35 -8.60 12.82 0.67
C LEU A 35 -8.07 11.61 -0.08
N LEU A 36 -8.00 10.49 0.63
CA LEU A 36 -7.69 9.20 0.04
C LEU A 36 -8.99 8.48 -0.29
N ALA A 37 -8.99 7.70 -1.36
CA ALA A 37 -10.15 6.92 -1.74
C ALA A 37 -9.74 5.50 -2.12
N ALA A 38 -10.54 4.51 -1.73
CA ALA A 38 -10.45 3.14 -2.20
C ALA A 38 -11.82 2.67 -2.66
N LEU A 39 -11.88 2.12 -3.87
CA LEU A 39 -13.11 1.67 -4.52
C LEU A 39 -13.14 0.14 -4.57
N HIS A 40 -14.25 -0.43 -4.15
CA HIS A 40 -14.63 -1.83 -4.31
C HIS A 40 -15.94 -1.90 -5.13
N SER A 41 -16.31 -3.07 -5.64
CA SER A 41 -17.51 -3.25 -6.48
C SER A 41 -18.81 -2.81 -5.80
N HIS A 42 -18.87 -2.90 -4.47
CA HIS A 42 -20.06 -2.59 -3.66
C HIS A 42 -19.83 -1.48 -2.60
N HIS A 43 -18.60 -1.01 -2.46
CA HIS A 43 -18.22 -0.09 -1.38
C HIS A 43 -17.23 0.97 -1.85
N LEU A 44 -17.33 2.17 -1.30
CA LEU A 44 -16.36 3.25 -1.43
C LEU A 44 -15.90 3.69 -0.04
N ALA A 45 -14.59 3.71 0.16
CA ALA A 45 -13.97 4.31 1.33
C ALA A 45 -13.38 5.67 0.95
N LEU A 46 -13.73 6.71 1.71
CA LEU A 46 -13.15 8.04 1.65
C LEU A 46 -12.47 8.35 2.97
N ALA A 47 -11.17 8.61 2.95
CA ALA A 47 -10.38 8.81 4.17
C ALA A 47 -9.75 10.21 4.21
N HIS A 48 -10.03 10.90 5.31
CA HIS A 48 -9.33 12.07 5.82
C HIS A 48 -8.32 11.61 6.90
N PRO A 49 -7.24 12.35 7.24
CA PRO A 49 -6.26 11.93 8.23
C PRO A 49 -6.79 11.41 9.58
N SER A 50 -8.00 11.78 9.99
CA SER A 50 -8.59 11.39 11.29
C SER A 50 -9.85 10.53 11.17
N LEU A 51 -10.36 10.27 9.96
CA LEU A 51 -11.70 9.73 9.75
C LEU A 51 -11.80 9.03 8.40
N VAL A 52 -12.43 7.86 8.38
CA VAL A 52 -12.87 7.20 7.14
C VAL A 52 -14.39 7.16 7.10
N PHE A 53 -14.95 7.54 5.96
CA PHE A 53 -16.31 7.26 5.58
C PHE A 53 -16.37 6.05 4.66
N LEU A 54 -17.14 5.06 5.05
CA LEU A 54 -17.52 3.93 4.23
C LEU A 54 -18.91 4.15 3.68
N LEU A 55 -19.06 4.01 2.37
CA LEU A 55 -20.31 4.13 1.63
C LEU A 55 -20.56 2.81 0.92
N GLY A 56 -21.64 2.10 1.26
CA GLY A 56 -22.07 0.89 0.56
C GLY A 56 -23.25 1.13 -0.38
N TRP A 57 -23.25 0.48 -1.54
CA TRP A 57 -24.40 0.42 -2.44
C TRP A 57 -24.82 -1.04 -2.68
N GLU A 58 -25.61 -1.58 -1.77
CA GLU A 58 -26.38 -2.81 -2.01
C GLU A 58 -27.85 -2.46 -2.25
N GLU A 59 -28.43 -3.06 -3.29
CA GLU A 59 -29.81 -2.83 -3.74
C GLU A 59 -30.89 -3.45 -2.84
N TYR A 60 -30.55 -4.17 -1.76
CA TYR A 60 -31.54 -5.04 -1.10
C TYR A 60 -31.42 -5.19 0.42
N ARG A 61 -31.75 -4.15 1.19
CA ARG A 61 -32.36 -4.32 2.53
C ARG A 61 -33.35 -3.21 2.88
N GLY A 62 -34.63 -3.52 2.69
CA GLY A 62 -35.77 -3.11 3.55
C GLY A 62 -36.03 -1.61 3.77
N PRO A 63 -37.25 -1.23 4.20
CA PRO A 63 -37.59 0.16 4.38
C PRO A 63 -36.99 0.72 5.67
N ALA A 64 -36.29 1.85 5.54
CA ALA A 64 -36.14 2.89 6.57
C ALA A 64 -35.31 2.59 7.83
N GLU A 65 -34.15 1.94 7.70
CA GLU A 65 -33.03 2.18 8.62
C GLU A 65 -31.85 2.79 7.86
N ALA A 66 -31.27 3.84 8.44
CA ALA A 66 -30.42 4.82 7.81
C ALA A 66 -29.32 4.20 6.91
N GLY A 67 -29.12 4.83 5.75
CA GLY A 67 -28.24 4.38 4.67
C GLY A 67 -26.88 3.90 5.13
N GLY A 68 -26.35 2.90 4.42
CA GLY A 68 -25.11 2.15 4.67
C GLY A 68 -23.83 2.98 4.69
N GLN A 69 -23.82 3.99 5.56
CA GLN A 69 -22.73 4.91 5.84
C GLN A 69 -22.15 4.56 7.20
N VAL A 70 -20.88 4.16 7.20
CA VAL A 70 -20.17 3.80 8.42
C VAL A 70 -18.97 4.73 8.57
N ARG A 71 -18.67 5.15 9.81
CA ARG A 71 -17.55 6.03 10.14
C ARG A 71 -16.50 5.29 10.97
N ILE A 72 -15.25 5.27 10.50
CA ILE A 72 -14.10 4.74 11.25
C ILE A 72 -13.26 5.90 11.76
N ARG A 73 -13.02 5.94 13.07
CA ARG A 73 -12.06 6.86 13.70
C ARG A 73 -11.00 6.02 14.43
N PRO A 74 -9.79 5.87 13.86
CA PRO A 74 -8.70 5.20 14.57
C PRO A 74 -8.43 5.91 15.90
N SER A 75 -8.20 5.15 16.96
CA SER A 75 -7.96 5.69 18.31
C SER A 75 -6.51 6.10 18.54
N LEU A 76 -5.63 5.89 17.57
CA LEU A 76 -4.23 6.29 17.61
C LEU A 76 -4.09 7.82 17.72
N PRO A 77 -3.31 8.33 18.70
CA PRO A 77 -3.13 9.75 18.87
C PRO A 77 -2.32 10.36 17.70
N PRO A 78 -2.59 11.61 17.31
CA PRO A 78 -1.70 12.36 16.43
C PRO A 78 -0.31 12.55 17.09
N PRO A 79 0.78 12.55 16.31
CA PRO A 79 0.81 12.49 14.85
C PRO A 79 0.86 11.06 14.29
N GLU A 80 0.90 10.00 15.10
CA GLU A 80 1.14 8.62 14.67
C GLU A 80 -0.11 7.91 14.11
N GLY A 81 -1.29 8.43 14.43
CA GLY A 81 -2.59 7.93 13.99
C GLY A 81 -3.13 8.52 12.69
N GLU A 82 -2.41 9.46 12.04
CA GLU A 82 -2.91 10.06 10.79
C GLU A 82 -3.03 8.99 9.70
N ILE A 83 -4.20 8.90 9.07
CA ILE A 83 -4.44 8.00 7.95
C ILE A 83 -3.73 8.54 6.71
N THR A 84 -2.89 7.70 6.12
CA THR A 84 -1.97 8.05 5.03
C THR A 84 -2.07 7.12 3.83
N ALA A 85 -2.69 5.96 4.00
CA ALA A 85 -3.04 5.04 2.91
C ALA A 85 -4.33 4.30 3.25
N VAL A 86 -5.11 3.97 2.21
CA VAL A 86 -6.34 3.18 2.30
C VAL A 86 -6.41 2.23 1.11
N GLU A 87 -6.81 0.99 1.34
CA GLU A 87 -6.97 -0.04 0.31
C GLU A 87 -7.98 -1.09 0.74
N TRP A 88 -8.74 -1.64 -0.20
CA TRP A 88 -9.64 -2.76 0.09
C TRP A 88 -8.90 -4.09 -0.01
N ILE A 89 -9.19 -4.99 0.93
CA ILE A 89 -8.72 -6.38 0.92
C ILE A 89 -9.95 -7.25 0.67
N ALA A 90 -10.03 -7.82 -0.53
CA ALA A 90 -11.07 -8.77 -0.93
C ALA A 90 -10.43 -10.14 -1.17
N VAL A 91 -10.72 -11.10 -0.30
CA VAL A 91 -10.15 -12.45 -0.35
C VAL A 91 -11.29 -13.44 -0.33
N ASP A 92 -11.56 -14.05 -1.48
CA ASP A 92 -12.78 -14.84 -1.71
C ASP A 92 -14.03 -14.01 -1.33
N ASP A 93 -14.85 -14.49 -0.38
CA ASP A 93 -16.05 -13.80 0.11
C ASP A 93 -15.78 -12.85 1.29
N LEU A 94 -14.53 -12.67 1.70
CA LEU A 94 -14.15 -11.85 2.86
C LEU A 94 -13.72 -10.47 2.39
N LEU A 95 -14.31 -9.43 2.99
CA LEU A 95 -13.99 -8.04 2.70
C LEU A 95 -13.53 -7.32 3.97
N ALA A 96 -12.39 -6.65 3.89
CA ALA A 96 -11.88 -5.78 4.95
C ALA A 96 -11.26 -4.51 4.36
N LEU A 97 -11.30 -3.43 5.14
CA LEU A 97 -10.61 -2.19 4.80
C LEU A 97 -9.24 -2.14 5.49
N ALA A 98 -8.19 -1.93 4.72
CA ALA A 98 -6.85 -1.72 5.25
C ALA A 98 -6.51 -0.23 5.31
N LEU A 99 -6.01 0.22 6.46
CA LEU A 99 -5.53 1.58 6.70
C LEU A 99 -4.04 1.56 7.05
N GLY A 100 -3.28 2.45 6.43
CA GLY A 100 -1.88 2.72 6.74
C GLY A 100 -1.75 4.06 7.43
N THR A 101 -1.00 4.13 8.54
CA THR A 101 -0.83 5.37 9.30
C THR A 101 0.54 6.02 9.13
N SER A 102 0.63 7.29 9.49
CA SER A 102 1.87 8.06 9.64
C SER A 102 2.87 7.46 10.61
N GLY A 103 2.42 6.73 11.63
CA GLY A 103 3.25 5.97 12.58
C GLY A 103 3.69 4.59 12.07
N GLY A 104 3.30 4.20 10.85
CA GLY A 104 3.68 2.91 10.27
C GLY A 104 2.83 1.72 10.75
N TYR A 105 1.64 2.00 11.28
CA TYR A 105 0.66 0.98 11.61
C TYR A 105 -0.12 0.54 10.37
N LEU A 106 -0.39 -0.76 10.29
CA LEU A 106 -1.40 -1.38 9.45
C LEU A 106 -2.59 -1.72 10.36
N LEU A 107 -3.74 -1.14 10.04
CA LEU A 107 -5.02 -1.43 10.70
C LEU A 107 -5.95 -2.10 9.70
N LEU A 108 -6.64 -3.16 10.12
CA LEU A 108 -7.69 -3.81 9.34
C LEU A 108 -9.03 -3.57 10.03
N TYR A 109 -10.03 -3.12 9.28
CA TYR A 109 -11.40 -2.89 9.77
C TYR A 109 -12.41 -3.71 8.95
N SER A 110 -13.50 -4.12 9.59
CA SER A 110 -14.66 -4.67 8.89
C SER A 110 -15.46 -3.55 8.21
N THR A 111 -16.45 -3.94 7.39
CA THR A 111 -17.41 -3.03 6.77
C THR A 111 -18.29 -2.29 7.80
N GLU A 112 -18.42 -2.84 9.00
CA GLU A 112 -19.17 -2.29 10.14
C GLU A 112 -18.31 -1.39 11.06
N ALA A 113 -17.07 -1.09 10.66
CA ALA A 113 -16.08 -0.32 11.43
C ALA A 113 -15.55 -0.99 12.70
N ASP A 114 -15.63 -2.32 12.79
CA ASP A 114 -14.97 -3.06 13.85
C ASP A 114 -13.49 -3.25 13.52
N LEU A 115 -12.61 -2.99 14.49
CA LEU A 115 -11.18 -3.26 14.33
C LEU A 115 -10.93 -4.77 14.34
N ILE A 116 -10.40 -5.26 13.23
CA ILE A 116 -10.02 -6.66 13.03
C ILE A 116 -8.60 -6.92 13.53
N HIS A 117 -7.66 -6.04 13.16
CA HIS A 117 -6.22 -6.25 13.38
C HIS A 117 -5.46 -4.92 13.50
N LYS A 118 -4.44 -4.87 14.36
CA LYS A 118 -3.56 -3.70 14.50
C LYS A 118 -2.10 -4.11 14.69
N GLN A 119 -1.26 -3.75 13.71
CA GLN A 119 0.15 -4.12 13.75
C GLN A 119 1.07 -2.99 13.26
N ILE A 120 2.17 -2.77 13.98
CA ILE A 120 3.27 -1.93 13.49
C ILE A 120 4.09 -2.70 12.45
N VAL A 121 4.20 -2.14 11.25
CA VAL A 121 4.96 -2.73 10.13
C VAL A 121 6.37 -2.16 10.08
N HIS A 122 6.49 -0.86 10.32
CA HIS A 122 7.72 -0.09 10.29
C HIS A 122 7.58 1.17 11.15
N THR A 123 8.68 1.83 11.48
CA THR A 123 8.69 3.03 12.34
C THR A 123 8.44 4.34 11.57
N GLY A 124 7.92 4.26 10.35
CA GLY A 124 7.74 5.43 9.49
C GLY A 124 6.43 5.36 8.72
N ARG A 125 6.00 6.50 8.18
CA ARG A 125 4.72 6.68 7.47
C ARG A 125 4.51 5.62 6.38
N VAL A 126 3.31 5.04 6.36
CA VAL A 126 2.85 4.26 5.21
C VAL A 126 2.52 5.20 4.06
N LEU A 127 3.18 5.02 2.92
CA LEU A 127 2.96 5.83 1.72
C LEU A 127 1.82 5.27 0.87
N ARG A 128 1.73 3.94 0.78
CA ARG A 128 0.74 3.25 -0.05
C ARG A 128 0.47 1.85 0.48
N LEU A 129 -0.77 1.42 0.35
CA LEU A 129 -1.17 0.02 0.46
C LEU A 129 -1.54 -0.47 -0.93
N ARG A 130 -1.16 -1.71 -1.26
CA ARG A 130 -1.49 -2.34 -2.54
C ARG A 130 -1.88 -3.77 -2.30
N PHE A 131 -3.17 -4.04 -2.41
CA PHE A 131 -3.70 -5.40 -2.38
C PHE A 131 -3.78 -5.93 -3.81
N ARG A 132 -3.38 -7.19 -4.02
CA ARG A 132 -3.38 -7.84 -5.33
C ARG A 132 -3.89 -9.25 -5.22
N GLU A 133 -4.70 -9.61 -6.19
CA GLU A 133 -4.99 -10.99 -6.56
C GLU A 133 -3.98 -11.42 -7.64
N ILE A 134 -3.41 -12.59 -7.46
CA ILE A 134 -2.39 -13.18 -8.31
C ILE A 134 -2.91 -14.54 -8.76
N GLU A 135 -3.09 -14.69 -10.06
CA GLU A 135 -3.41 -15.97 -10.67
C GLU A 135 -2.12 -16.79 -10.83
N ASP A 136 -1.98 -17.87 -10.07
CA ASP A 136 -0.75 -18.68 -10.04
C ASP A 136 -0.48 -19.35 -11.39
N SER A 137 -1.53 -19.71 -12.13
CA SER A 137 -1.44 -20.11 -13.52
C SER A 137 -2.79 -19.97 -14.23
N PRO A 138 -2.82 -19.64 -15.53
CA PRO A 138 -4.06 -19.55 -16.31
C PRO A 138 -4.80 -20.89 -16.47
N PHE A 139 -4.20 -21.99 -16.00
CA PHE A 139 -4.76 -23.34 -16.04
C PHE A 139 -5.18 -23.85 -14.65
N SER A 140 -4.89 -23.09 -13.59
CA SER A 140 -5.29 -23.40 -12.21
C SER A 140 -6.22 -22.30 -11.72
N ASN A 141 -7.43 -22.66 -11.28
CA ASN A 141 -8.34 -21.73 -10.58
C ASN A 141 -7.88 -21.43 -9.14
N THR A 142 -6.56 -21.39 -8.91
CA THR A 142 -5.96 -21.13 -7.60
C THR A 142 -5.45 -19.70 -7.60
N LEU A 143 -6.10 -18.88 -6.78
CA LEU A 143 -5.75 -17.50 -6.57
C LEU A 143 -4.85 -17.41 -5.34
N SER A 144 -3.72 -16.74 -5.49
CA SER A 144 -2.92 -16.26 -4.38
C SER A 144 -3.18 -14.77 -4.20
N TYR A 145 -3.06 -14.29 -2.96
CA TYR A 145 -3.28 -12.88 -2.65
C TYR A 145 -2.01 -12.30 -2.03
N GLU A 146 -1.85 -10.99 -2.14
CA GLU A 146 -0.71 -10.28 -1.57
C GLU A 146 -1.13 -8.89 -1.14
N LEU A 147 -0.66 -8.46 0.04
CA LEU A 147 -0.72 -7.06 0.46
C LEU A 147 0.69 -6.50 0.58
N CYS A 148 0.96 -5.44 -0.19
CA CYS A 148 2.17 -4.66 -0.09
C CYS A 148 1.92 -3.38 0.73
N VAL A 149 2.79 -3.14 1.71
CA VAL A 149 2.87 -1.88 2.46
C VAL A 149 4.12 -1.14 2.02
N VAL A 150 3.93 0.01 1.37
CA VAL A 150 5.00 0.86 0.85
C VAL A 150 5.36 1.91 1.88
N MET A 151 6.64 2.05 2.15
CA MET A 151 7.21 2.99 3.12
C MET A 151 8.39 3.72 2.49
N PRO A 152 8.86 4.83 3.08
CA PRO A 152 10.04 5.53 2.58
C PRO A 152 11.24 4.58 2.49
N GLY A 153 11.55 4.18 1.27
CA GLY A 153 12.68 3.31 0.96
C GLY A 153 12.55 1.84 1.32
N ALA A 154 11.36 1.37 1.68
CA ALA A 154 11.13 -0.02 1.98
C ALA A 154 9.76 -0.49 1.47
N ILE A 155 9.68 -1.77 1.13
CA ILE A 155 8.42 -2.44 0.83
C ILE A 155 8.28 -3.66 1.72
N ALA A 156 7.14 -3.77 2.40
CA ALA A 156 6.76 -4.93 3.17
C ALA A 156 5.69 -5.73 2.42
N ARG A 157 5.85 -7.05 2.34
CA ARG A 157 4.92 -7.97 1.71
C ARG A 157 4.31 -8.89 2.76
N PHE A 158 3.00 -8.95 2.77
CA PHE A 158 2.21 -9.89 3.54
C PHE A 158 1.66 -10.96 2.59
N ASP A 159 1.76 -12.22 3.02
CA ASP A 159 1.17 -13.31 2.26
C ASP A 159 -0.35 -13.32 2.42
N GLY A 160 -1.05 -13.46 1.31
CA GLY A 160 -2.51 -13.49 1.29
C GLY A 160 -3.11 -14.64 2.09
N SER A 161 -2.41 -15.78 2.18
CA SER A 161 -2.88 -16.93 2.96
C SER A 161 -2.93 -16.63 4.46
N ASP A 162 -1.97 -15.85 4.97
CA ASP A 162 -1.94 -15.43 6.37
C ASP A 162 -3.04 -14.40 6.66
N ILE A 163 -3.26 -13.46 5.73
CA ILE A 163 -4.35 -12.47 5.82
C ILE A 163 -5.71 -13.19 5.80
N LYS A 164 -5.91 -14.09 4.84
CA LYS A 164 -7.10 -14.93 4.72
C LYS A 164 -7.39 -15.67 6.01
N SER A 165 -6.38 -16.36 6.55
CA SER A 165 -6.49 -17.13 7.79
C SER A 165 -6.82 -16.24 8.99
N LEU A 166 -6.34 -15.00 9.02
CA LEU A 166 -6.71 -14.03 10.05
C LEU A 166 -8.17 -13.58 9.90
N LEU A 167 -8.59 -13.18 8.70
CA LEU A 167 -9.95 -12.74 8.44
C LEU A 167 -10.96 -13.85 8.74
N GLN A 168 -10.72 -15.08 8.28
CA GLN A 168 -11.57 -16.24 8.57
C GLN A 168 -11.75 -16.44 10.08
N ARG A 169 -10.65 -16.49 10.85
CA ARG A 169 -10.71 -16.65 12.31
C ARG A 169 -11.48 -15.52 13.00
N TRP A 170 -11.36 -14.29 12.50
CA TRP A 170 -12.12 -13.16 13.02
C TRP A 170 -13.62 -13.29 12.72
N PHE A 171 -13.99 -13.49 11.44
CA PHE A 171 -15.40 -13.58 11.04
C PHE A 171 -16.12 -14.80 11.63
N ASP A 172 -15.47 -15.96 11.71
CA ASP A 172 -16.02 -17.16 12.36
C ASP A 172 -16.19 -16.95 13.87
N GLY A 173 -15.20 -16.30 14.50
CA GLY A 173 -15.26 -15.93 15.91
C GLY A 173 -16.43 -14.99 16.22
N THR A 174 -16.60 -13.93 15.44
CA THR A 174 -17.69 -12.96 15.59
C THR A 174 -19.06 -13.62 15.35
N ARG A 175 -19.18 -14.50 14.35
CA ARG A 175 -20.41 -15.28 14.10
C ARG A 175 -20.76 -16.23 15.23
N SER A 176 -19.78 -16.75 15.96
CA SER A 176 -20.01 -17.67 17.09
C SER A 176 -20.43 -16.98 18.39
N ARG A 177 -20.22 -15.66 18.51
CA ARG A 177 -20.60 -14.84 19.68
C ARG A 177 -21.45 -13.63 19.29
N PRO A 178 -22.61 -13.84 18.65
CA PRO A 178 -23.48 -12.74 18.25
C PRO A 178 -23.99 -12.02 19.50
N GLY A 179 -23.61 -10.75 19.68
CA GLY A 179 -24.09 -9.90 20.77
C GLY A 179 -23.05 -9.46 21.81
N GLU A 180 -21.82 -9.99 21.80
CA GLU A 180 -20.71 -9.37 22.55
C GLU A 180 -20.18 -8.16 21.76
N GLY A 181 -20.97 -7.09 21.71
CA GLY A 181 -20.61 -5.80 21.10
C GLY A 181 -19.54 -5.06 21.88
N LYS A 182 -18.35 -5.65 22.02
CA LYS A 182 -17.16 -4.92 22.46
C LYS A 182 -16.44 -4.43 21.22
N ARG A 183 -16.55 -3.13 20.95
CA ARG A 183 -15.52 -2.40 20.20
C ARG A 183 -14.20 -2.79 20.84
N ARG A 184 -13.40 -3.61 20.15
CA ARG A 184 -12.05 -3.94 20.62
C ARG A 184 -11.30 -2.62 20.73
N GLU A 185 -10.89 -2.29 21.94
CA GLU A 185 -10.02 -1.16 22.15
C GLU A 185 -8.67 -1.48 21.50
N GLU A 186 -8.08 -0.54 20.77
CA GLU A 186 -6.81 -0.70 20.07
C GLU A 186 -5.59 -0.94 21.00
N GLY A 187 -5.82 -1.12 22.30
CA GLY A 187 -4.87 -1.55 23.32
C GLY A 187 -4.98 -3.03 23.72
N GLU A 188 -6.02 -3.74 23.27
CA GLU A 188 -6.12 -5.19 23.42
C GLU A 188 -5.16 -5.84 22.41
N VAL A 189 -4.14 -6.53 22.93
CA VAL A 189 -3.15 -7.25 22.13
C VAL A 189 -3.86 -8.17 21.14
N ASP A 190 -3.53 -8.09 19.85
CA ASP A 190 -4.16 -8.89 18.78
C ASP A 190 -4.34 -10.35 19.20
N SER A 191 -5.57 -10.72 19.54
CA SER A 191 -5.91 -12.08 19.98
C SER A 191 -5.72 -13.12 18.88
N TYR A 192 -5.63 -12.67 17.61
CA TYR A 192 -5.39 -13.51 16.44
C TYR A 192 -3.92 -13.63 16.03
N GLY A 193 -3.03 -12.95 16.76
CA GLY A 193 -1.59 -12.96 16.54
C GLY A 193 -1.12 -11.99 15.45
N ARG A 194 0.20 -11.84 15.33
CA ARG A 194 0.84 -10.96 14.34
C ARG A 194 0.85 -11.63 12.96
N ILE A 195 0.48 -10.89 11.91
CA ILE A 195 0.61 -11.38 10.53
C ILE A 195 2.10 -11.32 10.15
N PRO A 196 2.72 -12.44 9.74
CA PRO A 196 4.10 -12.44 9.27
C PRO A 196 4.23 -11.67 7.95
N TYR A 197 5.41 -11.08 7.73
CA TYR A 197 5.69 -10.32 6.51
C TYR A 197 7.18 -10.33 6.20
N GLN A 198 7.51 -10.20 4.91
CA GLN A 198 8.85 -9.93 4.43
C GLN A 198 9.04 -8.42 4.22
N VAL A 199 10.26 -7.91 4.40
CA VAL A 199 10.58 -6.49 4.16
C VAL A 199 11.87 -6.39 3.37
N TRP A 200 11.88 -5.53 2.36
CA TRP A 200 13.09 -5.23 1.58
C TRP A 200 13.34 -3.73 1.51
N ASN A 201 14.62 -3.36 1.52
CA ASN A 201 15.05 -2.00 1.24
C ASN A 201 15.08 -1.76 -0.27
N VAL A 202 14.40 -0.70 -0.72
CA VAL A 202 14.30 -0.32 -2.13
C VAL A 202 14.75 1.14 -2.40
N SER A 203 15.46 1.78 -1.46
CA SER A 203 15.92 3.19 -1.54
C SER A 203 17.38 3.40 -1.96
N LYS A 204 18.04 2.41 -2.57
CA LYS A 204 19.48 2.54 -2.86
C LYS A 204 19.85 3.68 -3.82
N LEU A 205 18.90 4.20 -4.60
CA LEU A 205 19.12 5.23 -5.63
C LEU A 205 18.39 6.55 -5.35
N GLY A 206 17.70 6.68 -4.22
CA GLY A 206 16.94 7.89 -3.89
C GLY A 206 15.73 7.61 -3.00
N MET A 207 14.96 8.67 -2.74
CA MET A 207 13.70 8.58 -2.01
C MET A 207 12.67 7.80 -2.84
N CYS A 208 11.91 6.92 -2.19
CA CYS A 208 10.88 6.11 -2.82
C CYS A 208 9.52 6.74 -2.53
N ALA A 209 8.88 7.29 -3.56
CA ALA A 209 7.53 7.84 -3.50
C ALA A 209 6.47 6.73 -3.53
N ASP A 210 6.74 5.68 -4.31
CA ASP A 210 5.82 4.55 -4.49
C ASP A 210 6.60 3.28 -4.86
N ALA A 211 6.01 2.12 -4.59
CA ALA A 211 6.57 0.83 -4.96
C ALA A 211 5.49 -0.22 -5.15
N ALA A 212 5.81 -1.25 -5.93
CA ALA A 212 4.98 -2.44 -6.07
C ALA A 212 5.85 -3.66 -6.31
N ILE A 213 5.48 -4.80 -5.72
CA ILE A 213 5.94 -6.10 -6.20
C ILE A 213 5.09 -6.44 -7.41
N THR A 214 5.73 -6.67 -8.56
CA THR A 214 5.03 -6.90 -9.83
C THR A 214 4.80 -8.39 -10.10
N GLY A 215 5.63 -9.27 -9.54
CA GLY A 215 5.45 -10.71 -9.62
C GLY A 215 6.68 -11.50 -9.19
N ILE A 216 6.59 -12.83 -9.30
CA ILE A 216 7.69 -13.75 -9.04
C ILE A 216 8.60 -13.78 -10.28
N MET A 217 9.90 -13.70 -10.06
CA MET A 217 10.90 -13.83 -11.11
C MET A 217 11.41 -15.27 -11.21
N PRO A 218 11.70 -15.73 -12.43
CA PRO A 218 12.38 -17.01 -12.60
C PRO A 218 13.77 -16.96 -11.95
N PRO A 219 14.27 -18.13 -11.51
CA PRO A 219 15.64 -18.23 -11.01
C PRO A 219 16.64 -17.74 -12.07
N PRO A 220 17.78 -17.17 -11.66
CA PRO A 220 18.87 -16.83 -12.57
C PRO A 220 19.28 -18.01 -13.46
N LEU A 221 19.67 -17.71 -14.70
CA LEU A 221 20.19 -18.71 -15.63
C LEU A 221 21.41 -19.40 -14.99
N LEU A 222 21.46 -20.73 -15.06
CA LEU A 222 22.51 -21.60 -14.51
C LEU A 222 22.46 -21.88 -12.99
N GLU A 223 21.47 -21.37 -12.25
CA GLU A 223 21.22 -21.82 -10.88
C GLU A 223 20.43 -23.13 -10.89
N LEU A 224 20.85 -24.11 -10.07
CA LEU A 224 20.06 -25.31 -9.80
C LEU A 224 18.69 -24.89 -9.28
N PRO A 225 17.60 -25.65 -9.54
CA PRO A 225 16.29 -25.36 -9.00
C PRO A 225 16.36 -25.35 -7.47
N SER A 226 16.52 -24.15 -6.89
CA SER A 226 16.41 -23.90 -5.47
C SER A 226 14.94 -23.70 -5.15
N ARG A 227 14.57 -23.92 -3.88
CA ARG A 227 13.24 -23.54 -3.38
C ARG A 227 13.08 -22.01 -3.21
N GLU A 228 14.08 -21.24 -3.61
CA GLU A 228 14.12 -19.79 -3.36
C GLU A 228 13.23 -19.08 -4.37
N ARG A 229 12.33 -18.22 -3.87
CA ARG A 229 11.53 -17.34 -4.71
C ARG A 229 12.21 -15.99 -4.81
N TYR A 230 12.28 -15.49 -6.04
CA TYR A 230 12.69 -14.13 -6.32
C TYR A 230 11.46 -13.31 -6.67
N TYR A 231 11.39 -12.07 -6.20
CA TYR A 231 10.33 -11.13 -6.54
C TYR A 231 10.90 -9.99 -7.37
N CYS A 232 10.11 -9.46 -8.31
CA CYS A 232 10.40 -8.20 -8.98
C CYS A 232 9.71 -7.08 -8.22
N ALA A 233 10.46 -6.11 -7.70
CA ALA A 233 9.89 -4.88 -7.17
C ALA A 233 10.21 -3.71 -8.10
N VAL A 234 9.21 -2.88 -8.36
CA VAL A 234 9.34 -1.63 -9.10
C VAL A 234 9.13 -0.48 -8.13
N THR A 235 9.99 0.53 -8.16
CA THR A 235 9.84 1.76 -7.39
C THR A 235 9.73 2.97 -8.28
N ILE A 236 9.06 3.99 -7.77
CA ILE A 236 8.99 5.33 -8.35
C ILE A 236 9.62 6.28 -7.34
N GLY A 237 10.63 7.04 -7.78
CA GLY A 237 11.25 8.08 -6.99
C GLY A 237 10.43 9.37 -6.98
N ASP A 238 10.74 10.29 -6.06
CA ASP A 238 10.11 11.62 -6.01
C ASP A 238 10.36 12.44 -7.30
N ASP A 239 11.44 12.13 -8.02
CA ASP A 239 11.82 12.69 -9.32
C ASP A 239 11.22 11.93 -10.51
N ALA A 240 10.21 11.08 -10.26
CA ALA A 240 9.56 10.20 -11.23
C ALA A 240 10.52 9.18 -11.92
N VAL A 241 11.68 8.89 -11.32
CA VAL A 241 12.55 7.83 -11.80
C VAL A 241 11.95 6.47 -11.46
N ILE A 242 11.86 5.60 -12.46
CA ILE A 242 11.39 4.22 -12.29
C ILE A 242 12.62 3.30 -12.20
N SER A 243 12.65 2.46 -11.16
CA SER A 243 13.69 1.46 -10.95
C SER A 243 13.07 0.08 -10.70
N ALA A 244 13.74 -0.98 -11.16
CA ALA A 244 13.33 -2.36 -10.92
C ALA A 244 14.40 -3.13 -10.14
N TYR A 245 13.97 -3.96 -9.20
CA TYR A 245 14.81 -4.70 -8.25
C TYR A 245 14.43 -6.17 -8.22
N ARG A 246 15.45 -7.03 -8.13
CA ARG A 246 15.31 -8.44 -7.75
C ARG A 246 15.36 -8.55 -6.23
N LEU A 247 14.32 -9.11 -5.62
CA LEU A 247 14.22 -9.34 -4.18
C LEU A 247 14.30 -10.83 -3.90
N SER A 248 15.16 -11.25 -2.98
CA SER A 248 15.27 -12.66 -2.55
C SER A 248 14.44 -12.92 -1.30
N GLU A 249 13.84 -14.10 -1.21
CA GLU A 249 13.19 -14.62 0.00
C GLU A 249 14.19 -15.08 1.07
N ASP A 250 15.34 -15.65 0.67
CA ASP A 250 16.33 -16.19 1.61
C ASP A 250 17.18 -15.07 2.25
N ARG A 251 17.17 -15.03 3.59
CA ARG A 251 17.95 -14.11 4.42
C ARG A 251 19.44 -14.49 4.48
N SER A 252 19.80 -15.74 4.19
CA SER A 252 21.14 -16.32 4.48
C SER A 252 22.22 -15.99 3.43
N ARG A 253 21.84 -15.62 2.20
CA ARG A 253 22.77 -15.17 1.15
C ARG A 253 22.93 -13.64 1.06
N SER A 254 22.35 -12.92 2.01
CA SER A 254 22.70 -11.52 2.27
C SER A 254 24.06 -11.49 2.97
N LEU A 255 25.14 -11.34 2.21
CA LEU A 255 26.45 -11.03 2.79
C LEU A 255 26.27 -9.80 3.70
N VAL A 256 26.62 -10.01 4.97
CA VAL A 256 26.42 -9.17 6.17
C VAL A 256 25.10 -9.43 6.92
N GLY A 257 25.18 -10.44 7.80
CA GLY A 257 25.21 -10.16 9.23
C GLY A 257 23.86 -10.12 9.94
N THR A 258 23.51 -11.26 10.53
CA THR A 258 22.68 -11.42 11.72
C THR A 258 22.75 -10.21 12.65
N ILE A 259 21.69 -9.40 12.75
CA ILE A 259 21.33 -8.59 13.93
C ILE A 259 19.84 -8.24 13.83
N LEU A 260 19.14 -8.43 14.94
CA LEU A 260 17.78 -7.97 15.21
C LEU A 260 17.63 -6.48 14.89
N SER A 261 16.53 -6.15 14.21
CA SER A 261 16.10 -4.79 13.86
C SER A 261 16.93 -4.09 12.78
N LYS A 262 16.21 -3.41 11.88
CA LYS A 262 16.67 -2.51 10.81
C LYS A 262 17.10 -3.21 9.51
N VAL A 263 16.08 -3.40 8.67
CA VAL A 263 16.06 -3.22 7.20
C VAL A 263 17.40 -3.52 6.50
N VAL A 264 17.52 -4.73 5.94
CA VAL A 264 18.72 -5.21 5.24
C VAL A 264 18.52 -5.17 3.71
N PRO A 265 19.55 -4.88 2.89
CA PRO A 265 19.40 -4.71 1.44
C PRO A 265 19.39 -6.03 0.66
N ALA A 266 18.51 -6.17 -0.33
CA ALA A 266 18.48 -7.32 -1.26
C ALA A 266 19.70 -7.35 -2.20
N THR A 267 20.02 -8.50 -2.82
CA THR A 267 21.09 -8.68 -3.81
C THR A 267 20.64 -8.23 -5.23
N PHE A 268 21.51 -7.54 -5.97
CA PHE A 268 21.14 -6.74 -7.16
C PHE A 268 21.38 -7.46 -8.49
N SER A 269 20.41 -7.34 -9.40
CA SER A 269 20.66 -7.23 -10.84
C SER A 269 19.74 -6.13 -11.37
N THR A 270 20.31 -5.00 -11.75
CA THR A 270 19.58 -3.81 -12.21
C THR A 270 19.13 -3.99 -13.65
N ILE A 271 17.83 -3.85 -13.92
CA ILE A 271 17.31 -3.68 -15.28
C ILE A 271 17.00 -2.18 -15.45
N ALA A 272 17.49 -1.59 -16.55
CA ALA A 272 17.74 -0.16 -16.73
C ALA A 272 16.55 0.81 -16.46
N SER A 273 16.89 2.03 -16.08
CA SER A 273 15.98 3.19 -15.94
C SER A 273 15.54 3.72 -17.31
N PHE A 274 14.23 3.74 -17.58
CA PHE A 274 13.66 4.21 -18.86
C PHE A 274 13.20 5.69 -18.86
N SER A 275 13.26 6.39 -17.72
CA SER A 275 12.59 7.69 -17.54
C SER A 275 13.21 8.85 -18.34
N LYS A 276 14.49 8.75 -18.73
CA LYS A 276 15.16 9.85 -19.45
C LYS A 276 14.83 9.93 -20.94
N MET A 277 14.17 8.91 -21.51
CA MET A 277 13.99 8.82 -22.96
C MET A 277 12.62 9.33 -23.45
N ILE A 278 11.62 9.42 -22.58
CA ILE A 278 10.23 9.73 -22.98
C ILE A 278 9.87 11.22 -22.74
N TRP A 279 10.63 11.94 -21.91
CA TRP A 279 10.25 13.30 -21.45
C TRP A 279 11.26 14.42 -21.74
N ARG A 280 12.05 14.31 -22.82
CA ARG A 280 12.86 15.45 -23.31
C ARG A 280 12.52 15.83 -24.74
N SER A 281 11.52 16.69 -24.90
CA SER A 281 11.59 17.76 -25.91
C SER A 281 12.22 18.98 -25.25
N GLU A 282 13.53 18.93 -24.95
CA GLU A 282 14.24 20.12 -24.47
C GLU A 282 14.82 20.87 -25.67
N GLN A 283 14.29 22.08 -25.81
CA GLN A 283 14.78 23.18 -26.62
C GLN A 283 16.28 23.40 -26.32
N VAL A 284 17.13 23.16 -27.32
CA VAL A 284 18.59 23.29 -27.19
C VAL A 284 18.95 24.77 -26.98
N GLN A 285 19.22 25.16 -25.74
CA GLN A 285 19.98 26.38 -25.46
C GLN A 285 21.47 26.06 -25.60
N SER A 286 22.08 26.62 -26.64
CA SER A 286 23.51 26.52 -26.90
C SER A 286 24.32 27.31 -25.87
N LYS A 287 25.08 26.61 -25.02
CA LYS A 287 26.30 27.18 -24.41
C LYS A 287 27.45 26.21 -24.60
N LYS A 288 28.49 26.70 -25.32
CA LYS A 288 29.72 25.98 -25.65
C LYS A 288 30.43 25.51 -24.37
N PRO A 289 31.00 24.29 -24.33
CA PRO A 289 31.89 23.89 -23.25
C PRO A 289 33.29 24.50 -23.45
N GLU A 290 33.79 25.17 -22.42
CA GLU A 290 35.16 25.67 -22.33
C GLU A 290 36.11 24.51 -21.98
N VAL A 291 37.11 24.28 -22.83
CA VAL A 291 38.06 23.17 -22.71
C VAL A 291 39.13 23.51 -21.67
N LYS A 292 39.27 22.68 -20.63
CA LYS A 292 40.42 22.77 -19.69
C LYS A 292 41.57 21.86 -20.15
N PRO A 293 42.83 22.35 -20.16
CA PRO A 293 43.98 21.62 -20.66
C PRO A 293 44.49 20.54 -19.68
N GLN A 294 44.90 19.39 -20.23
CA GLN A 294 45.61 18.33 -19.51
C GLN A 294 47.06 18.74 -19.22
N PRO A 295 47.57 18.55 -17.99
CA PRO A 295 49.00 18.59 -17.74
C PRO A 295 49.63 17.21 -17.93
N PHE A 296 50.52 17.11 -18.92
CA PHE A 296 51.53 16.06 -18.99
C PHE A 296 52.63 16.33 -17.94
N ALA A 297 53.14 15.26 -17.33
CA ALA A 297 54.51 15.23 -16.87
C ALA A 297 55.16 13.89 -17.27
N LYS A 298 56.18 14.00 -18.13
CA LYS A 298 57.27 13.04 -18.25
C LYS A 298 58.15 13.20 -17.00
N VAL A 299 58.57 12.12 -16.35
CA VAL A 299 59.89 11.44 -16.43
C VAL A 299 59.72 10.09 -15.75
#